data_AF-A0A923ZTF4-F1
#
_entry.id   AF-A0A923ZTF4-F1
#
_cell.length_a   1.000
_cell.length_b   1.000
_cell.length_c   1.000
_cell.angle_alpha   90.00
_cell.angle_beta   90.00
_cell.angle_gamma   90.00
#
_symmetry.space_group_name_H-M   'P 1'
#
loop_
_entity.id
_entity.type
_entity.pdbx_description
1 polymer ?
#
loop_
_entity_poly.entity_id
_entity_poly.type
_entity_poly.pdbx_seq_one_letter_code
_entity_poly.pdbx_strand_id
1 'polypeptide(L)'
;AIYKQDKAGIITFSDRMGQVLLADRKAGQMTKILNVLYKQKTRFLETDYEALYIHTKTYIRQRSLFLLFTNFETVTSMRRQLPYFRKLAKDHLLIIVFFENTELRALLNKPTRTTEEIYLKTIAEKYFYEKQLIIKELGKLGIQALLTAPQNLTVNTVNKYLELKSRGMI
;
A
#
# COMPACT_ATOMS: atom_id res chain seq x y z
N ALA A 1 14.00 -11.14 -11.88
CA ALA A 1 13.77 -9.67 -11.90
C ALA A 1 14.67 -8.90 -10.91
N ILE A 2 14.91 -9.40 -9.68
CA ILE A 2 15.84 -8.83 -8.66
C ILE A 2 17.35 -8.96 -9.04
N TYR A 3 17.67 -9.22 -10.31
CA TYR A 3 19.05 -9.33 -10.81
C TYR A 3 19.51 -8.10 -11.63
N LYS A 4 18.65 -7.09 -11.80
CA LYS A 4 19.06 -5.78 -12.34
C LYS A 4 19.48 -4.89 -11.16
N GLN A 5 20.47 -4.01 -11.36
CA GLN A 5 21.17 -3.22 -10.33
C GLN A 5 20.31 -2.23 -9.49
N ASP A 6 19.01 -2.44 -9.39
CA ASP A 6 18.08 -1.62 -8.64
C ASP A 6 18.36 -1.77 -7.13
N LYS A 7 18.36 -0.65 -6.41
CA LYS A 7 18.54 -0.62 -4.96
C LYS A 7 17.18 -0.82 -4.29
N ALA A 8 17.13 -1.66 -3.26
CA ALA A 8 15.90 -1.91 -2.50
C ALA A 8 16.10 -1.56 -1.02
N GLY A 9 15.11 -0.87 -0.45
CA GLY A 9 15.07 -0.48 0.96
C GLY A 9 13.66 -0.65 1.51
N ILE A 10 13.51 -0.45 2.81
CA ILE A 10 12.21 -0.53 3.48
C ILE A 10 12.09 0.52 4.58
N ILE A 11 10.90 1.10 4.70
CA ILE A 11 10.49 1.93 5.83
C ILE A 11 9.27 1.27 6.45
N THR A 12 9.33 1.04 7.75
CA THR A 12 8.18 0.56 8.53
C THR A 12 7.66 1.71 9.39
N PHE A 13 6.33 1.80 9.55
CA PHE A 13 5.68 2.89 10.26
C PHE A 13 4.30 2.44 10.76
N SER A 14 3.81 3.10 11.80
CA SER A 14 2.52 2.90 12.46
C SER A 14 2.07 4.27 13.00
N ASP A 15 1.55 4.37 14.24
CA ASP A 15 1.42 5.64 14.98
C ASP A 15 2.77 6.33 15.26
N ARG A 16 3.87 5.62 15.04
CA ARG A 16 5.23 6.18 15.04
C ARG A 16 6.08 5.52 13.97
N MET A 17 7.20 6.16 13.65
CA MET A 17 8.19 5.59 12.75
C MET A 17 8.84 4.34 13.35
N GLY A 18 8.94 3.31 12.52
CA GLY A 18 9.63 2.07 12.84
C GLY A 18 11.06 2.07 12.30
N GLN A 19 11.49 0.89 11.86
CA GLN A 19 12.80 0.69 11.28
C GLN A 19 12.87 1.25 9.85
N VAL A 20 14.01 1.89 9.55
CA VAL A 20 14.38 2.37 8.22
C VAL A 20 15.63 1.64 7.78
N LEU A 21 15.53 0.92 6.65
CA LEU A 21 16.66 0.33 5.97
C LEU A 21 16.77 1.00 4.59
N LEU A 22 17.80 1.85 4.43
CA LEU A 22 18.03 2.58 3.19
C LEU A 22 18.29 1.62 2.01
N ALA A 23 17.97 2.10 0.82
CA ALA A 23 18.11 1.31 -0.39
C ALA A 23 19.58 1.02 -0.72
N ASP A 24 19.92 -0.26 -0.83
CA ASP A 24 21.27 -0.75 -1.17
C ASP A 24 21.17 -1.87 -2.23
N ARG A 25 22.26 -2.12 -2.93
CA ARG A 25 22.45 -3.20 -3.92
C ARG A 25 23.31 -4.35 -3.41
N LYS A 26 23.81 -4.28 -2.17
CA LYS A 26 24.65 -5.32 -1.56
C LYS A 26 23.96 -6.68 -1.50
N ALA A 27 24.73 -7.74 -1.71
CA ALA A 27 24.30 -9.10 -1.44
C ALA A 27 23.79 -9.21 0.01
N GLY A 28 22.61 -9.82 0.20
CA GLY A 28 21.95 -9.95 1.50
C GLY A 28 21.01 -8.79 1.89
N GLN A 29 20.89 -7.72 1.09
CA GLN A 29 19.94 -6.63 1.37
C GLN A 29 18.49 -7.14 1.50
N MET A 30 18.08 -8.08 0.63
CA MET A 30 16.73 -8.65 0.70
C MET A 30 16.50 -9.45 1.98
N THR A 31 17.50 -10.21 2.43
CA THR A 31 17.44 -10.92 3.72
C THR A 31 17.28 -9.94 4.89
N LYS A 32 17.96 -8.78 4.86
CA LYS A 32 17.78 -7.73 5.86
C LYS A 32 16.35 -7.18 5.85
N ILE A 33 15.79 -6.91 4.67
CA ILE A 33 14.40 -6.46 4.53
C ILE A 33 13.43 -7.49 5.14
N LEU A 34 13.59 -8.77 4.80
CA LEU A 34 12.76 -9.85 5.35
C LEU A 34 12.87 -9.95 6.88
N ASN A 35 14.08 -9.84 7.43
CA ASN A 35 14.30 -9.83 8.88
C ASN A 35 13.64 -8.63 9.58
N VAL A 36 13.66 -7.45 8.95
CA VAL A 36 12.94 -6.26 9.45
C VAL A 36 11.45 -6.52 9.47
N LEU A 37 10.89 -7.05 8.38
CA LEU A 37 9.46 -7.36 8.23
C LEU A 37 8.99 -8.42 9.24
N TYR A 38 9.75 -9.50 9.42
CA TYR A 38 9.40 -10.59 10.33
C TYR A 38 9.30 -10.14 11.80
N LYS A 39 10.07 -9.12 12.17
CA LYS A 39 10.06 -8.55 13.53
C LYS A 39 8.94 -7.55 13.77
N GLN A 40 8.18 -7.16 12.74
CA GLN A 40 7.08 -6.23 12.89
C GLN A 40 5.93 -6.88 13.66
N LYS A 41 5.35 -6.13 14.58
CA LYS A 41 4.15 -6.52 15.33
C LYS A 41 3.00 -5.59 14.97
N THR A 42 1.81 -6.14 14.88
CA THR A 42 0.59 -5.36 14.64
C THR A 42 0.37 -4.35 15.75
N ARG A 43 0.06 -3.11 15.38
CA ARG A 43 -0.35 -2.05 16.30
C ARG A 43 -1.69 -1.52 15.82
N PHE A 44 -2.63 -1.34 16.74
CA PHE A 44 -4.02 -0.97 16.44
C PHE A 44 -4.29 0.54 16.54
N LEU A 45 -3.24 1.35 16.49
CA LEU A 45 -3.34 2.82 16.55
C LEU A 45 -3.39 3.40 15.13
N GLU A 46 -3.90 4.62 15.00
CA GLU A 46 -3.92 5.32 13.71
C GLU A 46 -2.50 5.59 13.21
N THR A 47 -2.27 5.33 11.93
CA THR A 47 -0.98 5.50 11.28
C THR A 47 -0.63 6.98 11.08
N ASP A 48 0.58 7.37 11.46
CA ASP A 48 1.12 8.72 11.31
C ASP A 48 1.81 8.89 9.94
N TYR A 49 1.04 9.35 8.95
CA TYR A 49 1.54 9.64 7.60
C TYR A 49 2.32 10.95 7.50
N GLU A 50 2.16 11.85 8.46
CA GLU A 50 2.94 13.08 8.53
C GLU A 50 4.39 12.73 8.87
N ALA A 51 4.59 11.93 9.92
CA ALA A 51 5.90 11.42 10.30
C ALA A 51 6.56 10.65 9.16
N LEU A 52 5.80 9.81 8.43
CA LEU A 52 6.30 9.11 7.24
C LEU A 52 6.82 10.10 6.19
N TYR A 53 6.05 11.15 5.88
CA TYR A 53 6.47 12.16 4.90
C TYR A 53 7.74 12.90 5.34
N ILE A 54 7.79 13.37 6.59
CA ILE A 54 8.95 14.08 7.15
C ILE A 54 10.20 13.19 7.11
N HIS A 55 10.09 11.93 7.54
CA HIS A 55 11.20 10.99 7.48
C HIS A 55 11.65 10.72 6.05
N THR A 56 10.70 10.49 5.13
CA THR A 56 11.01 10.25 3.72
C THR A 56 11.81 11.41 3.14
N LYS A 57 11.36 12.65 3.36
CA LYS A 57 12.07 13.86 2.90
C LYS A 57 13.47 14.00 3.49
N THR A 58 13.66 13.55 4.73
CA THR A 58 14.94 13.65 5.44
C THR A 58 15.97 12.65 4.90
N TYR A 59 15.55 11.39 4.72
CA TYR A 59 16.45 10.26 4.43
C TYR A 59 16.51 9.87 2.94
N ILE A 60 15.45 10.10 2.18
CA ILE A 60 15.33 9.71 0.76
C ILE A 60 15.35 10.97 -0.11
N ARG A 61 16.57 11.47 -0.37
CA ARG A 61 16.77 12.74 -1.11
C ARG A 61 16.69 12.59 -2.63
N GLN A 62 16.69 11.36 -3.13
CA GLN A 62 16.65 11.08 -4.56
C GLN A 62 15.25 10.63 -4.97
N ARG A 63 14.82 11.03 -6.18
CA ARG A 63 13.59 10.53 -6.78
C ARG A 63 13.64 9.00 -6.81
N SER A 64 12.60 8.38 -6.27
CA SER A 64 12.54 6.95 -5.99
C SER A 64 11.14 6.44 -6.32
N LEU A 65 11.01 5.14 -6.54
CA LEU A 65 9.70 4.48 -6.57
C LEU A 65 9.33 4.08 -5.13
N PHE A 66 8.15 4.52 -4.68
CA PHE A 66 7.54 4.07 -3.44
C PHE A 66 6.38 3.12 -3.72
N LEU A 67 6.47 1.94 -3.11
CA LEU A 67 5.36 1.00 -2.99
C LEU A 67 4.85 1.10 -1.55
N LEU A 68 3.79 1.89 -1.34
CA LEU A 68 3.23 2.14 -0.03
C LEU A 68 2.13 1.12 0.27
N PHE A 69 2.45 0.16 1.13
CA PHE A 69 1.49 -0.83 1.62
C PHE A 69 0.70 -0.24 2.77
N THR A 70 -0.59 -0.02 2.56
CA THR A 70 -1.46 0.50 3.61
C THR A 70 -2.92 0.13 3.39
N ASN A 71 -3.74 0.34 4.40
CA ASN A 71 -5.15 0.05 4.38
C ASN A 71 -5.99 1.22 4.91
N PHE A 72 -7.14 1.47 4.28
CA PHE A 72 -8.16 2.41 4.75
C PHE A 72 -9.53 1.75 4.72
N GLU A 73 -10.32 1.93 5.78
CA GLU A 73 -11.66 1.37 5.85
C GLU A 73 -12.70 2.24 5.12
N THR A 74 -12.47 3.55 5.06
CA THR A 74 -13.39 4.52 4.45
C THR A 74 -12.67 5.54 3.58
N VAL A 75 -13.37 6.08 2.59
CA VAL A 75 -12.91 7.22 1.77
C VAL A 75 -12.53 8.41 2.66
N THR A 76 -13.33 8.70 3.69
CA THR A 76 -13.06 9.81 4.63
C THR A 76 -11.71 9.65 5.31
N SER A 77 -11.39 8.45 5.82
CA SER A 77 -10.09 8.18 6.45
C SER A 77 -8.92 8.34 5.48
N MET A 78 -9.08 7.93 4.23
CA MET A 78 -8.08 8.13 3.17
C MET A 78 -7.90 9.61 2.82
N ARG A 79 -9.01 10.36 2.69
CA ARG A 79 -9.00 11.79 2.36
C ARG A 79 -8.22 12.63 3.37
N ARG A 80 -8.26 12.27 4.66
CA ARG A 80 -7.42 12.92 5.69
C ARG A 80 -5.93 12.81 5.40
N GLN A 81 -5.50 11.73 4.75
CA GLN A 81 -4.09 11.46 4.45
C GLN A 81 -3.65 11.93 3.06
N LEU A 82 -4.58 12.37 2.21
CA LEU A 82 -4.29 12.89 0.87
C LEU A 82 -3.23 14.00 0.83
N PRO A 83 -3.19 14.98 1.76
CA PRO A 83 -2.14 15.98 1.75
C PRO A 83 -0.73 15.38 1.78
N TYR A 84 -0.53 14.30 2.56
CA TYR A 84 0.75 13.60 2.65
C TYR A 84 1.05 12.78 1.40
N PHE A 85 0.05 12.07 0.85
CA PHE A 85 0.22 11.34 -0.40
C PHE A 85 0.55 12.24 -1.58
N ARG A 86 -0.08 13.41 -1.68
CA ARG A 86 0.24 14.41 -2.71
C ARG A 86 1.66 14.94 -2.57
N LYS A 87 2.10 15.23 -1.34
CA LYS A 87 3.48 15.66 -1.08
C LYS A 87 4.48 14.57 -1.46
N LEU A 88 4.24 13.32 -1.08
CA LEU A 88 5.08 12.17 -1.46
C LEU A 88 5.10 11.96 -2.99
N ALA A 89 3.94 12.01 -3.64
CA ALA A 89 3.81 11.81 -5.09
C ALA A 89 4.41 12.95 -5.93
N LYS A 90 4.58 14.14 -5.32
CA LYS A 90 5.28 15.26 -5.97
C LYS A 90 6.78 14.99 -6.09
N ASP A 91 7.39 14.43 -5.05
CA ASP A 91 8.84 14.23 -4.96
C ASP A 91 9.27 12.83 -5.48
N HIS A 92 8.35 11.87 -5.46
CA HIS A 92 8.61 10.47 -5.79
C HIS A 92 7.49 9.84 -6.62
N LEU A 93 7.80 8.77 -7.35
CA LEU A 93 6.75 7.97 -7.97
C LEU A 93 6.08 7.13 -6.90
N LEU A 94 4.82 7.44 -6.56
CA LEU A 94 4.07 6.77 -5.50
C LEU A 94 3.03 5.82 -6.07
N ILE A 95 3.08 4.56 -5.63
CA ILE A 95 2.01 3.58 -5.80
C ILE A 95 1.50 3.17 -4.43
N ILE A 96 0.20 3.31 -4.20
CA ILE A 96 -0.43 2.85 -2.97
C ILE A 96 -1.01 1.45 -3.21
N VAL A 97 -0.58 0.48 -2.41
CA VAL A 97 -1.03 -0.91 -2.51
C VAL A 97 -2.02 -1.18 -1.40
N PHE A 98 -3.25 -1.51 -1.79
CA PHE A 98 -4.36 -1.89 -0.94
C PHE A 98 -4.65 -3.39 -1.06
N PHE A 99 -5.09 -3.96 0.05
CA PHE A 99 -5.57 -5.34 0.09
C PHE A 99 -7.10 -5.38 0.05
N GLU A 100 -7.64 -6.29 -0.75
CA GLU A 100 -9.03 -6.71 -0.59
C GLU A 100 -9.13 -7.78 0.49
N ASN A 101 -10.23 -7.75 1.26
CA ASN A 101 -10.55 -8.83 2.17
C ASN A 101 -11.26 -9.94 1.36
N THR A 102 -10.57 -11.06 1.17
CA THR A 102 -11.06 -12.20 0.38
C THR A 102 -12.26 -12.89 1.03
N GLU A 103 -12.38 -12.84 2.36
CA GLU A 103 -13.51 -13.41 3.11
C GLU A 103 -14.77 -12.59 2.88
N LEU A 104 -14.68 -11.25 3.00
CA LEU A 104 -15.79 -10.36 2.66
C LEU A 104 -16.20 -10.54 1.19
N ARG A 105 -15.23 -10.68 0.28
CA ARG A 105 -15.51 -10.94 -1.14
C ARG A 105 -16.23 -12.27 -1.35
N ALA A 106 -15.92 -13.30 -0.58
CA ALA A 106 -16.62 -14.59 -0.64
C ALA A 106 -18.07 -14.48 -0.14
N LEU A 107 -18.33 -13.64 0.86
CA LEU A 107 -19.69 -13.39 1.37
C LEU A 107 -20.60 -12.74 0.31
N LEU A 108 -20.05 -11.86 -0.55
CA LEU A 108 -20.81 -11.24 -1.64
C LEU A 108 -21.42 -12.26 -2.62
N ASN A 109 -20.72 -13.38 -2.84
CA ASN A 109 -21.08 -14.39 -3.83
C ASN A 109 -21.98 -15.51 -3.27
N LYS A 110 -22.22 -15.54 -1.94
CA LYS A 110 -23.07 -16.56 -1.32
C LYS A 110 -24.55 -16.14 -1.36
N PRO A 111 -25.48 -17.08 -1.61
CA PRO A 111 -26.90 -16.84 -1.41
C PRO A 111 -27.19 -16.69 0.08
N THR A 112 -27.95 -15.65 0.45
CA THR A 112 -28.32 -15.35 1.84
C THR A 112 -29.68 -15.96 2.17
N ARG A 113 -29.77 -16.68 3.28
CA ARG A 113 -30.94 -17.43 3.75
C ARG A 113 -31.46 -16.94 5.10
N THR A 114 -30.65 -16.20 5.86
CA THR A 114 -31.01 -15.63 7.17
C THR A 114 -30.85 -14.11 7.19
N THR A 115 -31.55 -13.44 8.11
CA THR A 115 -31.42 -11.98 8.32
C THR A 115 -29.99 -11.57 8.70
N GLU A 116 -29.29 -12.41 9.47
CA GLU A 116 -27.89 -12.22 9.82
C GLU A 116 -26.99 -12.26 8.58
N GLU A 117 -27.20 -13.23 7.69
CA GLU A 117 -26.45 -13.34 6.43
C GLU A 117 -26.71 -12.14 5.51
N ILE A 118 -27.95 -11.62 5.47
CA ILE A 118 -28.29 -10.39 4.74
C ILE A 118 -27.51 -9.20 5.32
N TYR A 119 -27.48 -9.04 6.64
CA TYR A 119 -26.74 -7.97 7.31
C TYR A 119 -25.24 -8.02 6.99
N LEU A 120 -24.62 -9.19 7.12
CA LEU A 120 -23.21 -9.40 6.79
C LEU A 120 -22.91 -9.09 5.32
N LYS A 121 -23.79 -9.49 4.40
CA LYS A 121 -23.65 -9.19 2.98
C LYS A 121 -23.71 -7.70 2.70
N THR A 122 -24.66 -6.97 3.29
CA THR A 122 -24.75 -5.51 3.13
C THR A 122 -23.49 -4.79 3.64
N ILE A 123 -22.92 -5.24 4.77
CA ILE A 123 -21.64 -4.70 5.25
C ILE A 123 -20.52 -4.97 4.24
N ALA A 124 -20.41 -6.21 3.75
CA ALA A 124 -19.41 -6.58 2.75
C ALA A 124 -19.54 -5.73 1.47
N GLU A 125 -20.76 -5.48 0.99
CA GLU A 125 -21.03 -4.64 -0.18
C GLU A 125 -20.57 -3.20 0.06
N LYS A 126 -20.89 -2.63 1.22
CA LYS A 126 -20.45 -1.28 1.60
C LYS A 126 -18.93 -1.17 1.64
N TYR A 127 -18.23 -2.12 2.27
CA TYR A 127 -16.77 -2.13 2.31
C TYR A 127 -16.15 -2.25 0.92
N PHE A 128 -16.70 -3.12 0.07
CA PHE A 128 -16.24 -3.27 -1.31
C PHE A 128 -16.41 -1.95 -2.09
N TYR A 129 -17.57 -1.30 -1.95
CA TYR A 129 -17.85 -0.02 -2.58
C TYR A 129 -16.88 1.08 -2.12
N GLU A 130 -16.65 1.22 -0.81
CA GLU A 130 -15.68 2.18 -0.24
C GLU A 130 -14.28 1.99 -0.84
N LYS A 131 -13.82 0.74 -0.98
CA LYS A 131 -12.53 0.44 -1.62
C LYS A 131 -12.45 0.92 -3.06
N GLN A 132 -13.50 0.68 -3.85
CA GLN A 132 -13.55 1.14 -5.23
C GLN A 132 -13.54 2.67 -5.33
N LEU A 133 -14.24 3.37 -4.42
CA LEU A 133 -14.20 4.83 -4.37
C LEU A 133 -12.81 5.36 -4.03
N ILE A 134 -12.13 4.77 -3.05
CA ILE A 134 -10.76 5.15 -2.68
C ILE A 134 -9.83 5.10 -3.90
N ILE A 135 -9.86 4.01 -4.66
CA ILE A 135 -9.03 3.85 -5.87
C ILE A 135 -9.38 4.91 -6.91
N LYS A 136 -10.68 5.12 -7.15
CA LYS A 136 -11.16 6.12 -8.11
C LYS A 136 -10.73 7.53 -7.74
N GLU A 137 -10.78 7.88 -6.46
CA GLU A 137 -10.37 9.20 -5.97
C GLU A 137 -8.86 9.41 -6.08
N LEU A 138 -8.06 8.42 -5.69
CA LEU A 138 -6.61 8.48 -5.86
C LEU A 138 -6.23 8.62 -7.35
N GLY A 139 -6.89 7.86 -8.22
CA GLY A 139 -6.70 7.93 -9.67
C GLY A 139 -7.04 9.31 -10.25
N LYS A 140 -8.15 9.94 -9.82
CA LYS A 140 -8.49 11.32 -10.20
C LYS A 140 -7.42 12.35 -9.83
N LEU A 141 -6.61 12.06 -8.82
CA LEU A 141 -5.52 12.91 -8.34
C LEU A 141 -4.16 12.52 -8.92
N GLY A 142 -4.12 11.60 -9.88
CA GLY A 142 -2.88 11.10 -10.49
C GLY A 142 -2.05 10.17 -9.59
N ILE A 143 -2.58 9.78 -8.42
CA ILE A 143 -1.92 8.84 -7.52
C ILE A 143 -2.30 7.42 -7.93
N GLN A 144 -1.30 6.62 -8.27
CA GLN A 144 -1.54 5.24 -8.68
C GLN A 144 -1.88 4.38 -7.47
N ALA A 145 -2.94 3.58 -7.60
CA ALA A 145 -3.34 2.62 -6.60
C ALA A 145 -3.46 1.21 -7.19
N LEU A 146 -3.06 0.21 -6.43
CA LEU A 146 -3.23 -1.20 -6.74
C LEU A 146 -4.10 -1.84 -5.66
N LEU A 147 -5.29 -2.31 -6.03
CA LEU A 147 -6.11 -3.17 -5.16
C LEU A 147 -5.91 -4.62 -5.58
N THR A 148 -5.47 -5.46 -4.64
CA THR A 148 -5.15 -6.85 -4.93
C THR A 148 -5.46 -7.76 -3.76
N ALA A 149 -5.83 -9.01 -4.05
CA ALA A 149 -5.85 -10.06 -3.03
C ALA A 149 -4.43 -10.26 -2.47
N PRO A 150 -4.28 -10.61 -1.18
CA PRO A 150 -2.98 -10.93 -0.59
C PRO A 150 -2.19 -11.98 -1.40
N GLN A 151 -2.88 -13.01 -1.91
CA GLN A 151 -2.27 -14.11 -2.66
C GLN A 151 -1.71 -13.66 -4.03
N ASN A 152 -2.31 -12.63 -4.62
CA ASN A 152 -1.92 -12.10 -5.93
C ASN A 152 -0.94 -10.92 -5.83
N LEU A 153 -0.57 -10.53 -4.61
CA LEU A 153 0.24 -9.34 -4.37
C LEU A 153 1.53 -9.34 -5.17
N THR A 154 2.32 -10.42 -5.05
CA THR A 154 3.65 -10.50 -5.68
C THR A 154 3.56 -10.31 -7.19
N VAL A 155 2.64 -11.03 -7.84
CA VAL A 155 2.46 -10.96 -9.29
C VAL A 155 2.02 -9.55 -9.72
N ASN A 156 1.00 -9.00 -9.06
CA ASN A 156 0.44 -7.71 -9.44
C ASN A 156 1.40 -6.55 -9.18
N THR A 157 2.12 -6.56 -8.06
CA THR A 157 3.12 -5.53 -7.76
C THR A 157 4.31 -5.61 -8.71
N VAL A 158 4.79 -6.82 -9.05
CA VAL A 158 5.88 -6.99 -10.03
C VAL A 158 5.44 -6.53 -11.41
N ASN A 159 4.24 -6.91 -11.86
CA ASN A 159 3.72 -6.47 -13.15
C ASN A 159 3.60 -4.94 -13.21
N LYS A 160 3.09 -4.32 -12.14
CA LYS A 160 3.00 -2.86 -12.03
C LYS A 160 4.39 -2.20 -12.09
N TYR A 161 5.37 -2.76 -11.39
CA TYR A 161 6.75 -2.30 -11.45
C TYR A 161 7.32 -2.37 -12.87
N LEU A 162 7.12 -3.49 -13.57
CA LEU A 162 7.61 -3.69 -14.94
C LEU A 162 6.92 -2.74 -15.93
N GLU A 163 5.61 -2.51 -15.78
CA GLU A 163 4.84 -1.54 -16.57
C GLU A 163 5.41 -0.12 -16.44
N LEU A 164 5.75 0.31 -15.22
CA LEU A 164 6.30 1.63 -14.99
C LEU A 164 7.70 1.78 -15.57
N LYS A 165 8.52 0.73 -15.44
CA LYS A 165 9.86 0.70 -16.01
C LYS A 165 9.83 0.74 -17.53
N SER A 166 8.91 0.01 -18.18
CA SER A 166 8.79 0.04 -19.65
C SER A 166 8.32 1.39 -20.20
N ARG A 167 7.57 2.17 -19.40
CA ARG A 167 7.15 3.53 -19.74
C ARG A 167 8.18 4.62 -19.40
N GLY A 168 9.37 4.26 -18.90
CA GLY A 168 10.41 5.22 -18.54
C GLY A 168 10.05 6.14 -17.36
N MET A 169 9.11 5.72 -16.50
CA MET A 169 8.70 6.51 -15.33
C MET A 169 9.68 6.40 -14.15
N ILE A 170 10.58 5.42 -14.19
CA ILE A 170 11.58 5.08 -13.17
C ILE A 170 12.95 5.00 -13.84
#